data_AF-A0A2V7PLQ5-F1
#
_entry.id   AF-A0A2V7PLQ5-F1
#
_cell.length_a   1.000
_cell.length_b   1.000
_cell.length_c   1.000
_cell.angle_alpha   90.00
_cell.angle_beta   90.00
_cell.angle_gamma   90.00
#
_symmetry.space_group_name_H-M   'P 1'
#
loop_
_entity.id
_entity.type
_entity.pdbx_description
1 polymer ?
#
loop_
_entity_poly.entity_id
_entity_poly.type
_entity_poly.pdbx_seq_one_letter_code
_entity_poly.pdbx_strand_id
1 'polypeptide(L)'
;MVPDSRPMSYSRGEISTFVMPHMQNVLGDLFGGHLMTLVDQAAAVAAIRHAGGPAVTKSIDRLDFHRPIPVGALVTCYSTVDFVGNSSMDITVQVYSEQVSSGDRIHTHTARVVFVAIDKDRRPCRVPRLLPETAEERERFEEARRRREARGVKAAAHLGAVQALVGAGLAPTRYVGTSMGAVIATGLAAGLSPGEVAERLYAVRQRDVFALDRTALIKGVWARALLRPEPFRRTLAALLPVARFSDLRVPLTITATDLDTGALLTFGAGGEEVPLLDALSATCALPLFFPPFPLNRRRTADGGLRSVVPLEAAARFPAELVAAVDVGAGFDSPSEPPGRRTPALLRLHGDAQWALMASNTALARALWEATPGRAPLLWIRPRVRRGETFATEQLRWYVAEGERAANIALAARNP
;
A
#
# COMPACT_ATOMS: atom_id res chain seq x y z
N MET A 1 -16.48 -11.31 -32.03
CA MET A 1 -15.43 -11.60 -31.02
C MET A 1 -14.80 -10.30 -30.59
N VAL A 2 -14.67 -10.05 -29.28
CA VAL A 2 -13.88 -8.91 -28.79
C VAL A 2 -12.40 -9.27 -29.01
N PRO A 3 -11.60 -8.40 -29.67
CA PRO A 3 -10.19 -8.70 -29.91
C PRO A 3 -9.44 -8.83 -28.58
N ASP A 4 -8.42 -9.70 -28.55
CA ASP A 4 -7.62 -9.97 -27.34
C ASP A 4 -6.87 -8.73 -26.83
N SER A 5 -6.64 -7.78 -27.72
CA SER A 5 -5.91 -6.54 -27.44
C SER A 5 -6.41 -5.38 -28.28
N ARG A 6 -6.20 -4.16 -27.78
CA ARG A 6 -6.60 -2.90 -28.42
C ARG A 6 -5.50 -1.85 -28.26
N PRO A 7 -5.25 -1.03 -29.30
CA PRO A 7 -4.26 0.03 -29.19
C PRO A 7 -4.75 1.15 -28.26
N MET A 8 -3.83 1.90 -27.66
CA MET A 8 -4.18 3.05 -26.82
C MET A 8 -5.06 4.07 -27.55
N SER A 9 -4.76 4.31 -28.82
CA SER A 9 -5.52 5.18 -29.73
C SER A 9 -7.01 4.83 -29.81
N TYR A 10 -7.35 3.53 -29.72
CA TYR A 10 -8.74 3.07 -29.76
C TYR A 10 -9.57 3.56 -28.57
N SER A 11 -8.94 3.76 -27.42
CA SER A 11 -9.61 4.17 -26.19
C SER A 11 -9.84 5.68 -26.07
N ARG A 12 -9.35 6.49 -27.02
CA ARG A 12 -9.46 7.95 -26.92
C ARG A 12 -10.91 8.39 -26.80
N GLY A 13 -11.22 9.20 -25.79
CA GLY A 13 -12.52 9.81 -25.57
C GLY A 13 -12.40 11.33 -25.45
N GLU A 14 -13.45 12.04 -25.84
CA GLU A 14 -13.51 13.49 -25.77
C GLU A 14 -14.90 13.94 -25.32
N ILE A 15 -14.96 14.90 -24.41
CA ILE A 15 -16.18 15.61 -24.02
C ILE A 15 -15.88 17.10 -23.98
N SER A 16 -16.75 17.88 -24.61
CA SER A 16 -16.65 19.34 -24.67
C SER A 16 -17.93 19.98 -24.14
N THR A 17 -17.81 21.03 -23.32
CA THR A 17 -18.96 21.73 -22.72
C THR A 17 -18.62 23.20 -22.48
N PHE A 18 -19.56 24.09 -22.81
CA PHE A 18 -19.48 25.50 -22.43
C PHE A 18 -19.75 25.68 -20.93
N VAL A 19 -18.90 26.46 -20.27
CA VAL A 19 -19.10 26.80 -18.85
C VAL A 19 -20.20 27.85 -18.73
N MET A 20 -21.35 27.40 -18.25
CA MET A 20 -22.51 28.26 -18.04
C MET A 20 -22.51 28.89 -16.64
N PRO A 21 -23.20 30.03 -16.42
CA PRO A 21 -23.22 30.71 -15.13
C PRO A 21 -23.66 29.85 -13.94
N HIS A 22 -24.57 28.88 -14.15
CA HIS A 22 -25.01 27.98 -13.07
C HIS A 22 -23.95 26.95 -12.65
N MET A 23 -22.87 26.81 -13.42
CA MET A 23 -21.77 25.88 -13.15
C MET A 23 -20.64 26.52 -12.33
N GLN A 24 -20.77 27.81 -12.00
CA GLN A 24 -19.70 28.59 -11.38
C GLN A 24 -19.60 28.35 -9.87
N ASN A 25 -18.41 28.61 -9.34
CA ASN A 25 -18.15 28.75 -7.91
C ASN A 25 -18.34 30.21 -7.47
N VAL A 26 -18.13 30.50 -6.18
CA VAL A 26 -18.28 31.85 -5.61
C VAL A 26 -17.33 32.91 -6.20
N LEU A 27 -16.32 32.51 -6.97
CA LEU A 27 -15.34 33.36 -7.63
C LEU A 27 -15.63 33.58 -9.12
N GLY A 28 -16.70 33.00 -9.67
CA GLY A 28 -17.05 33.15 -11.09
C GLY A 28 -16.31 32.19 -12.05
N ASP A 29 -15.63 31.18 -11.51
CA ASP A 29 -14.98 30.12 -12.29
C ASP A 29 -15.75 28.80 -12.20
N LEU A 30 -15.53 27.87 -13.12
CA LEU A 30 -16.10 26.52 -13.09
C LEU A 30 -15.90 25.87 -11.71
N PHE A 31 -17.01 25.48 -11.08
CA PHE A 31 -16.96 24.77 -9.82
C PHE A 31 -16.36 23.39 -10.01
N GLY A 32 -15.42 23.02 -9.12
CA GLY A 32 -14.69 21.76 -9.22
C GLY A 32 -15.58 20.52 -9.26
N GLY A 33 -16.78 20.55 -8.66
CA GLY A 33 -17.75 19.45 -8.75
C GLY A 33 -18.28 19.21 -10.17
N HIS A 34 -18.52 20.27 -10.93
CA HIS A 34 -18.90 20.16 -12.34
C HIS A 34 -17.74 19.66 -13.18
N LEU A 35 -16.52 20.15 -12.94
CA LEU A 35 -15.33 19.63 -13.59
C LEU A 35 -15.12 18.13 -13.33
N MET A 36 -15.27 17.69 -12.09
CA MET A 36 -15.17 16.27 -11.73
C MET A 36 -16.20 15.41 -12.47
N THR A 37 -17.40 15.93 -12.70
CA THR A 37 -18.44 15.25 -13.49
C THR A 37 -17.98 15.08 -14.94
N LEU A 38 -17.44 16.15 -15.56
CA LEU A 38 -16.93 16.09 -16.94
C LEU A 38 -15.75 15.12 -17.07
N VAL A 39 -14.83 15.13 -16.10
CA VAL A 39 -13.70 14.20 -16.04
C VAL A 39 -14.16 12.75 -15.94
N ASP A 40 -15.10 12.45 -15.05
CA ASP A 40 -15.63 11.10 -14.88
C ASP A 40 -16.35 10.61 -16.14
N GLN A 41 -17.16 11.46 -16.77
CA GLN A 41 -17.83 11.15 -18.03
C GLN A 41 -16.82 10.90 -19.16
N ALA A 42 -15.79 11.73 -19.29
CA ALA A 42 -14.77 11.54 -20.32
C ALA A 42 -14.03 10.22 -20.10
N ALA A 43 -13.61 9.93 -18.86
CA ALA A 43 -12.99 8.66 -18.51
C ALA A 43 -13.93 7.46 -18.78
N ALA A 44 -15.23 7.59 -18.51
CA ALA A 44 -16.22 6.56 -18.81
C ALA A 44 -16.30 6.27 -20.31
N VAL A 45 -16.23 7.29 -21.17
CA VAL A 45 -16.18 7.11 -22.63
C VAL A 45 -14.97 6.25 -23.02
N ALA A 46 -13.79 6.59 -22.52
CA ALA A 46 -12.57 5.81 -22.80
C ALA A 46 -12.67 4.37 -22.28
N ALA A 47 -13.19 4.20 -21.05
CA ALA A 47 -13.35 2.90 -20.40
C ALA A 47 -14.32 1.99 -21.15
N ILE A 48 -15.52 2.48 -21.46
CA ILE A 48 -16.57 1.73 -22.14
C ILE A 48 -16.12 1.36 -23.55
N ARG A 49 -15.48 2.31 -24.25
CA ARG A 49 -14.90 2.07 -25.58
C ARG A 49 -13.86 0.96 -25.52
N HIS A 50 -12.90 1.05 -24.60
CA HIS A 50 -11.83 0.05 -24.46
C HIS A 50 -12.33 -1.32 -23.96
N ALA A 51 -13.30 -1.36 -23.06
CA ALA A 51 -13.89 -2.61 -22.57
C ALA A 51 -14.81 -3.28 -23.62
N GLY A 52 -15.44 -2.49 -24.50
CA GLY A 52 -16.48 -2.98 -25.40
C GLY A 52 -17.79 -3.32 -24.68
N GLY A 53 -18.02 -2.71 -23.52
CA GLY A 53 -19.16 -3.00 -22.64
C GLY A 53 -19.21 -2.06 -21.43
N PRO A 54 -20.20 -2.24 -20.53
CA PRO A 54 -20.37 -1.36 -19.38
C PRO A 54 -19.13 -1.31 -18.48
N ALA A 55 -18.76 -0.11 -18.05
CA ALA A 55 -17.69 0.12 -17.10
C ALA A 55 -18.12 1.17 -16.08
N VAL A 56 -17.67 1.00 -14.83
CA VAL A 56 -18.01 1.87 -13.70
C VAL A 56 -16.76 2.44 -13.05
N THR A 57 -16.88 3.66 -12.53
CA THR A 57 -15.81 4.34 -11.81
C THR A 57 -15.49 3.61 -10.51
N LYS A 58 -14.24 3.18 -10.34
CA LYS A 58 -13.73 2.58 -9.11
C LYS A 58 -13.11 3.64 -8.20
N SER A 59 -12.25 4.48 -8.76
CA SER A 59 -11.58 5.57 -8.03
C SER A 59 -11.19 6.70 -8.97
N ILE A 60 -11.08 7.90 -8.41
CA ILE A 60 -10.36 9.02 -9.03
C ILE A 60 -9.13 9.21 -8.14
N ASP A 61 -7.96 8.94 -8.70
CA ASP A 61 -6.72 8.83 -7.95
C ASP A 61 -6.10 10.21 -7.70
N ARG A 62 -6.17 11.09 -8.70
CA ARG A 62 -5.59 12.43 -8.64
C ARG A 62 -6.29 13.37 -9.62
N LEU A 63 -6.52 14.61 -9.22
CA LEU A 63 -7.02 15.70 -10.05
C LEU A 63 -6.25 16.96 -9.67
N ASP A 64 -5.38 17.43 -10.56
CA ASP A 64 -4.52 18.58 -10.33
C ASP A 64 -5.16 19.84 -10.94
N PHE A 65 -5.36 20.88 -10.12
CA PHE A 65 -5.91 22.18 -10.54
C PHE A 65 -4.78 23.15 -10.82
N HIS A 66 -4.39 23.31 -12.09
CA HIS A 66 -3.31 24.21 -12.46
C HIS A 66 -3.79 25.64 -12.71
N ARG A 67 -5.00 25.80 -13.28
CA ARG A 67 -5.58 27.10 -13.62
C ARG A 67 -7.11 27.10 -13.48
N PRO A 68 -7.72 28.20 -13.00
CA PRO A 68 -9.16 28.35 -13.03
C PRO A 68 -9.70 28.35 -14.47
N ILE A 69 -10.98 28.01 -14.62
CA ILE A 69 -11.68 28.00 -15.90
C ILE A 69 -12.82 29.01 -15.79
N PRO A 70 -12.79 30.15 -16.49
CA PRO A 70 -13.80 31.18 -16.36
C PRO A 70 -15.14 30.75 -16.98
N VAL A 71 -16.24 31.31 -16.48
CA VAL A 71 -17.54 31.23 -17.17
C VAL A 71 -17.43 31.78 -18.59
N GLY A 72 -18.10 31.11 -19.52
CA GLY A 72 -18.04 31.41 -20.96
C GLY A 72 -16.93 30.67 -21.71
N ALA A 73 -15.96 30.05 -21.03
CA ALA A 73 -14.97 29.21 -21.69
C ALA A 73 -15.57 27.89 -22.20
N LEU A 74 -15.02 27.37 -23.30
CA LEU A 74 -15.24 26.01 -23.74
C LEU A 74 -14.25 25.08 -23.02
N VAL A 75 -14.75 24.08 -22.30
CA VAL A 75 -13.93 23.09 -21.61
C VAL A 75 -13.95 21.79 -22.38
N THR A 76 -12.77 21.27 -22.70
CA THR A 76 -12.61 19.99 -23.38
C THR A 76 -11.77 19.02 -22.55
N CYS A 77 -12.34 17.85 -22.26
CA CYS A 77 -11.70 16.76 -21.54
C CYS A 77 -11.31 15.65 -22.51
N TYR A 78 -10.01 15.44 -22.71
CA TYR A 78 -9.47 14.33 -23.50
C TYR A 78 -9.09 13.19 -22.58
N SER A 79 -9.56 11.98 -22.87
CA SER A 79 -9.34 10.79 -22.05
C SER A 79 -8.66 9.69 -22.86
N THR A 80 -7.79 8.90 -22.22
CA THR A 80 -7.15 7.74 -22.85
C THR A 80 -6.78 6.72 -21.78
N VAL A 81 -6.97 5.43 -22.09
CA VAL A 81 -6.52 4.33 -21.22
C VAL A 81 -5.01 4.22 -21.31
N ASP A 82 -4.33 4.31 -20.16
CA ASP A 82 -2.88 4.20 -20.05
C ASP A 82 -2.43 2.81 -19.64
N PHE A 83 -3.28 2.06 -18.92
CA PHE A 83 -2.96 0.71 -18.49
C PHE A 83 -4.21 -0.15 -18.30
N VAL A 84 -4.06 -1.46 -18.53
CA VAL A 84 -5.13 -2.45 -18.37
C VAL A 84 -4.68 -3.59 -17.45
N GLY A 85 -5.42 -3.75 -16.34
CA GLY A 85 -5.36 -4.92 -15.46
C GLY A 85 -6.16 -6.10 -16.00
N ASN A 86 -6.76 -6.92 -15.11
CA ASN A 86 -7.63 -8.02 -15.57
C ASN A 86 -9.02 -7.51 -15.99
N SER A 87 -9.66 -6.72 -15.12
CA SER A 87 -11.02 -6.17 -15.33
C SER A 87 -11.09 -4.66 -15.23
N SER A 88 -9.94 -4.00 -15.13
CA SER A 88 -9.84 -2.59 -14.73
C SER A 88 -8.89 -1.82 -15.64
N MET A 89 -9.14 -0.54 -15.78
CA MET A 89 -8.44 0.35 -16.69
C MET A 89 -8.02 1.61 -15.94
N ASP A 90 -6.76 1.98 -16.06
CA ASP A 90 -6.22 3.25 -15.57
C ASP A 90 -6.29 4.25 -16.72
N ILE A 91 -6.89 5.41 -16.48
CA ILE A 91 -7.27 6.37 -17.52
C ILE A 91 -6.75 7.75 -17.13
N THR A 92 -6.03 8.40 -18.02
CA THR A 92 -5.66 9.82 -17.85
C THR A 92 -6.65 10.68 -18.61
N VAL A 93 -7.07 11.78 -17.96
CA VAL A 93 -7.92 12.82 -18.54
C VAL A 93 -7.18 14.15 -18.51
N GLN A 94 -6.96 14.75 -19.67
CA GLN A 94 -6.38 16.10 -19.81
C GLN A 94 -7.49 17.10 -20.10
N VAL A 95 -7.52 18.19 -19.36
CA VAL A 95 -8.56 19.21 -19.44
C VAL A 95 -7.98 20.49 -20.01
N TYR A 96 -8.60 20.98 -21.07
CA TYR A 96 -8.27 22.24 -21.70
C TYR A 96 -9.43 23.22 -21.54
N SER A 97 -9.09 24.49 -21.30
CA SER A 97 -10.01 25.61 -21.37
C SER A 97 -9.69 26.42 -22.62
N GLU A 98 -10.70 26.80 -23.36
CA GLU A 98 -10.57 27.60 -24.58
C GLU A 98 -11.48 28.83 -24.52
N GLN A 99 -10.93 29.99 -24.83
CA GLN A 99 -11.71 31.19 -25.09
C GLN A 99 -12.06 31.24 -26.57
N VAL A 100 -13.28 30.84 -26.92
CA VAL A 100 -13.70 30.65 -28.32
C VAL A 100 -13.58 31.93 -29.15
N SER A 101 -13.72 33.10 -28.53
CA SER A 101 -13.59 34.39 -29.20
C SER A 101 -12.17 34.72 -29.63
N SER A 102 -11.15 34.29 -28.88
CA SER A 102 -9.73 34.54 -29.20
C SER A 102 -9.01 33.32 -29.76
N GLY A 103 -9.57 32.12 -29.60
CA GLY A 103 -8.92 30.84 -29.93
C GLY A 103 -7.86 30.41 -28.91
N ASP A 104 -7.71 31.14 -27.80
CA ASP A 104 -6.70 30.84 -26.80
C ASP A 104 -7.07 29.57 -26.04
N ARG A 105 -6.26 28.51 -26.21
CA ARG A 105 -6.46 27.22 -25.57
C ARG A 105 -5.33 26.91 -24.59
N ILE A 106 -5.71 26.56 -23.36
CA ILE A 106 -4.79 26.37 -22.24
C ILE A 106 -5.07 25.06 -21.53
N HIS A 107 -4.04 24.27 -21.25
CA HIS A 107 -4.13 23.11 -20.37
C HIS A 107 -4.35 23.56 -18.92
N THR A 108 -5.42 23.09 -18.29
CA THR A 108 -5.83 23.56 -16.96
C THR A 108 -5.75 22.47 -15.90
N HIS A 109 -6.09 21.21 -16.24
CA HIS A 109 -6.13 20.12 -15.26
C HIS A 109 -5.72 18.79 -15.88
N THR A 110 -5.08 17.95 -15.07
CA THR A 110 -4.89 16.53 -15.39
C THR A 110 -5.56 15.70 -14.30
N ALA A 111 -6.33 14.70 -14.71
CA ALA A 111 -6.94 13.73 -13.83
C ALA A 111 -6.49 12.31 -14.15
N ARG A 112 -6.45 11.45 -13.14
CA ARG A 112 -6.24 10.01 -13.28
C ARG A 112 -7.40 9.26 -12.64
N VAL A 113 -8.05 8.41 -13.41
CA VAL A 113 -9.29 7.73 -13.05
C VAL A 113 -9.16 6.23 -13.31
N VAL A 114 -9.64 5.42 -12.38
CA VAL A 114 -9.67 3.96 -12.52
C VAL A 114 -11.09 3.51 -12.75
N PHE A 115 -11.30 2.79 -13.85
CA PHE A 115 -12.57 2.15 -14.20
C PHE A 115 -12.48 0.63 -14.06
N VAL A 116 -13.63 -0.01 -13.83
CA VAL A 116 -13.79 -1.47 -13.85
C VAL A 116 -14.89 -1.83 -14.82
N ALA A 117 -14.58 -2.70 -15.78
CA ALA A 117 -15.58 -3.28 -16.68
C ALA A 117 -16.44 -4.29 -15.93
N ILE A 118 -17.74 -4.30 -16.20
CA ILE A 118 -18.71 -5.18 -15.54
C ILE A 118 -19.58 -5.91 -16.57
N ASP A 119 -20.00 -7.12 -16.22
CA ASP A 119 -20.96 -7.91 -16.99
C ASP A 119 -22.42 -7.53 -16.66
N LYS A 120 -23.36 -8.25 -17.29
CA LYS A 120 -24.81 -8.09 -17.07
C LYS A 120 -25.26 -8.29 -15.61
N ASP A 121 -24.49 -9.04 -14.83
CA ASP A 121 -24.77 -9.34 -13.42
C ASP A 121 -24.02 -8.37 -12.48
N ARG A 122 -23.44 -7.29 -13.05
CA ARG A 122 -22.62 -6.27 -12.35
C ARG A 122 -21.35 -6.85 -11.72
N ARG A 123 -20.82 -7.96 -12.24
CA ARG A 123 -19.56 -8.55 -11.78
C ARG A 123 -18.39 -8.08 -12.66
N PRO A 124 -17.18 -7.90 -12.09
CA PRO A 124 -16.01 -7.53 -12.88
C PRO A 124 -15.74 -8.52 -14.01
N CYS A 125 -15.59 -8.02 -15.24
CA CYS A 125 -15.35 -8.84 -16.43
C CYS A 125 -14.00 -8.50 -17.07
N ARG A 126 -13.45 -9.47 -17.81
CA ARG A 126 -12.12 -9.33 -18.42
C ARG A 126 -12.15 -8.27 -19.53
N VAL A 127 -11.12 -7.43 -19.58
CA VAL A 127 -10.96 -6.39 -20.61
C VAL A 127 -9.82 -6.73 -21.59
N PRO A 128 -9.91 -6.28 -22.86
CA PRO A 128 -8.83 -6.45 -23.84
C PRO A 128 -7.52 -5.83 -23.37
N ARG A 129 -6.39 -6.50 -23.63
CA ARG A 129 -5.07 -5.98 -23.29
C ARG A 129 -4.79 -4.66 -24.03
N LEU A 130 -4.00 -3.79 -23.43
CA LEU A 130 -3.60 -2.53 -24.03
C LEU A 130 -2.31 -2.69 -24.83
N LEU A 131 -2.29 -2.20 -26.06
CA LEU A 131 -1.11 -2.16 -26.93
C LEU A 131 -0.63 -0.72 -27.09
N PRO A 132 0.47 -0.30 -26.44
CA PRO A 132 1.11 0.98 -26.74
C PRO A 132 1.86 0.89 -28.08
N GLU A 133 1.57 1.78 -29.01
CA GLU A 133 2.12 1.77 -30.37
C GLU A 133 3.35 2.67 -30.48
N THR A 134 3.31 3.86 -29.87
CA THR A 134 4.39 4.86 -29.92
C THR A 134 5.35 4.77 -28.72
N ALA A 135 6.53 5.41 -28.82
CA ALA A 135 7.48 5.47 -27.70
C ALA A 135 6.90 6.19 -26.47
N GLU A 136 6.17 7.30 -26.68
CA GLU A 136 5.48 8.04 -25.62
C GLU A 136 4.38 7.20 -24.97
N GLU A 137 3.61 6.45 -25.77
CA GLU A 137 2.59 5.53 -25.27
C GLU A 137 3.19 4.39 -24.44
N ARG A 138 4.35 3.86 -24.86
CA ARG A 138 5.08 2.84 -24.10
C ARG A 138 5.58 3.39 -22.77
N GLU A 139 6.10 4.61 -22.75
CA GLU A 139 6.51 5.27 -21.52
C GLU A 139 5.33 5.48 -20.57
N ARG A 140 4.20 6.00 -21.08
CA ARG A 140 2.95 6.17 -20.31
C ARG A 140 2.41 4.84 -19.79
N PHE A 141 2.47 3.78 -20.60
CA PHE A 141 2.10 2.43 -20.18
C PHE A 141 2.95 1.96 -19.01
N GLU A 142 4.27 2.08 -19.14
CA GLU A 142 5.21 1.68 -18.10
C GLU A 142 5.12 2.56 -16.86
N GLU A 143 4.84 3.85 -16.99
CA GLU A 143 4.59 4.73 -15.86
C GLU A 143 3.28 4.38 -15.16
N ALA A 144 2.20 4.14 -15.89
CA ALA A 144 0.92 3.70 -15.35
C ALA A 144 1.04 2.32 -14.67
N ARG A 145 1.75 1.40 -15.30
CA ARG A 145 2.11 0.11 -14.74
C ARG A 145 2.91 0.28 -13.45
N ARG A 146 3.99 1.06 -13.44
CA ARG A 146 4.79 1.36 -12.23
C ARG A 146 3.98 2.06 -11.14
N ARG A 147 3.02 2.91 -11.48
CA ARG A 147 2.09 3.54 -10.52
C ARG A 147 1.18 2.48 -9.90
N ARG A 148 0.64 1.60 -10.74
CA ARG A 148 -0.24 0.50 -10.33
C ARG A 148 0.46 -0.67 -9.66
N GLU A 149 1.75 -0.81 -9.89
CA GLU A 149 2.65 -1.76 -9.22
C GLU A 149 3.15 -1.21 -7.87
N ALA A 150 2.89 0.06 -7.50
CA ALA A 150 3.35 0.66 -6.24
C ALA A 150 2.28 1.46 -5.43
N ARG A 151 1.53 0.71 -4.62
CA ARG A 151 0.26 0.73 -3.84
C ARG A 151 0.05 -0.66 -3.18
N GLY A 152 0.89 -1.10 -2.24
CA GLY A 152 0.94 -2.51 -1.83
C GLY A 152 1.56 -2.77 -0.46
N VAL A 153 1.39 -4.00 0.04
CA VAL A 153 1.85 -4.45 1.37
C VAL A 153 3.39 -4.39 1.43
N LYS A 154 3.93 -3.29 1.96
CA LYS A 154 5.38 -3.05 2.10
C LYS A 154 6.15 -4.22 2.69
N ALA A 155 5.52 -4.95 3.60
CA ALA A 155 6.10 -6.10 4.27
C ALA A 155 6.51 -7.22 3.30
N ALA A 156 5.91 -7.33 2.10
CA ALA A 156 6.32 -8.31 1.10
C ALA A 156 7.80 -8.16 0.66
N ALA A 157 8.41 -6.99 0.86
CA ALA A 157 9.84 -6.80 0.64
C ALA A 157 10.73 -7.64 1.56
N HIS A 158 10.22 -8.09 2.72
CA HIS A 158 10.92 -9.07 3.55
C HIS A 158 11.18 -10.38 2.81
N LEU A 159 10.26 -10.83 1.95
CA LEU A 159 10.39 -12.09 1.22
C LEU A 159 11.55 -12.06 0.23
N GLY A 160 11.65 -10.99 -0.58
CA GLY A 160 12.75 -10.83 -1.52
C GLY A 160 14.09 -10.61 -0.82
N ALA A 161 14.10 -9.86 0.29
CA ALA A 161 15.30 -9.69 1.09
C ALA A 161 15.82 -11.02 1.65
N VAL A 162 14.94 -11.87 2.21
CA VAL A 162 15.31 -13.21 2.68
C VAL A 162 15.76 -14.11 1.53
N GLN A 163 15.12 -14.03 0.36
CA GLN A 163 15.52 -14.79 -0.82
C GLN A 163 16.95 -14.46 -1.25
N ALA A 164 17.31 -13.17 -1.32
CA ALA A 164 18.67 -12.72 -1.62
C ALA A 164 19.68 -13.18 -0.56
N LEU A 165 19.35 -13.07 0.73
CA LEU A 165 20.22 -13.52 1.81
C LEU A 165 20.50 -15.02 1.76
N VAL A 166 19.46 -15.83 1.58
CA VAL A 166 19.60 -17.29 1.42
C VAL A 166 20.41 -17.63 0.18
N GLY A 167 20.17 -16.94 -0.95
CA GLY A 167 20.96 -17.10 -2.18
C GLY A 167 22.43 -16.77 -2.01
N ALA A 168 22.77 -15.85 -1.10
CA ALA A 168 24.13 -15.52 -0.72
C ALA A 168 24.74 -16.43 0.36
N GLY A 169 24.06 -17.52 0.74
CA GLY A 169 24.51 -18.47 1.77
C GLY A 169 24.27 -18.02 3.21
N LEU A 170 23.50 -16.94 3.43
CA LEU A 170 23.17 -16.40 4.74
C LEU A 170 21.76 -16.82 5.18
N ALA A 171 21.56 -18.13 5.37
CA ALA A 171 20.28 -18.66 5.82
C ALA A 171 19.98 -18.22 7.28
N PRO A 172 18.80 -17.64 7.57
CA PRO A 172 18.47 -17.21 8.93
C PRO A 172 18.37 -18.38 9.91
N THR A 173 19.10 -18.30 11.00
CA THR A 173 19.02 -19.25 12.13
C THR A 173 18.01 -18.82 13.20
N ARG A 174 17.51 -17.58 13.10
CA ARG A 174 16.50 -16.99 13.98
C ARG A 174 15.79 -15.86 13.25
N TYR A 175 14.50 -15.70 13.55
CA TYR A 175 13.73 -14.55 13.13
C TYR A 175 13.30 -13.72 14.34
N VAL A 176 13.29 -12.40 14.19
CA VAL A 176 12.69 -11.45 15.13
C VAL A 176 11.81 -10.52 14.31
N GLY A 177 10.51 -10.45 14.63
CA GLY A 177 9.51 -9.79 13.80
C GLY A 177 8.57 -8.89 14.56
N THR A 178 8.12 -7.84 13.87
CA THR A 178 7.10 -6.89 14.34
C THR A 178 6.02 -6.76 13.27
N SER A 179 4.75 -6.72 13.69
CA SER A 179 3.58 -6.53 12.83
C SER A 179 3.58 -7.51 11.65
N MET A 180 3.34 -7.05 10.42
CA MET A 180 3.39 -7.89 9.22
C MET A 180 4.76 -8.55 8.98
N GLY A 181 5.85 -7.99 9.50
CA GLY A 181 7.15 -8.65 9.50
C GLY A 181 7.16 -9.94 10.33
N ALA A 182 6.42 -9.98 11.46
CA ALA A 182 6.22 -11.19 12.26
C ALA A 182 5.38 -12.24 11.52
N VAL A 183 4.33 -11.81 10.80
CA VAL A 183 3.48 -12.71 9.99
C VAL A 183 4.32 -13.41 8.91
N ILE A 184 5.11 -12.64 8.17
CA ILE A 184 6.01 -13.17 7.13
C ILE A 184 7.08 -14.07 7.74
N ALA A 185 7.72 -13.62 8.82
CA ALA A 185 8.72 -14.40 9.54
C ALA A 185 8.15 -15.72 10.05
N THR A 186 6.88 -15.77 10.46
CA THR A 186 6.23 -17.02 10.90
C THR A 186 6.10 -18.02 9.76
N GLY A 187 5.70 -17.58 8.56
CA GLY A 187 5.64 -18.45 7.39
C GLY A 187 7.01 -19.02 7.03
N LEU A 188 8.03 -18.17 6.99
CA LEU A 188 9.42 -18.57 6.72
C LEU A 188 9.97 -19.49 7.81
N ALA A 189 9.73 -19.18 9.08
CA ALA A 189 10.17 -19.96 10.23
C ALA A 189 9.51 -21.34 10.32
N ALA A 190 8.29 -21.49 9.78
CA ALA A 190 7.63 -22.78 9.62
C ALA A 190 8.22 -23.63 8.49
N GLY A 191 9.14 -23.08 7.69
CA GLY A 191 9.80 -23.77 6.59
C GLY A 191 9.14 -23.56 5.22
N LEU A 192 8.23 -22.59 5.08
CA LEU A 192 7.74 -22.19 3.76
C LEU A 192 8.82 -21.39 3.03
N SER A 193 8.95 -21.61 1.73
CA SER A 193 9.76 -20.77 0.85
C SER A 193 9.19 -19.36 0.74
N PRO A 194 10.02 -18.34 0.40
CA PRO A 194 9.52 -16.99 0.14
C PRO A 194 8.38 -16.93 -0.89
N GLY A 195 8.43 -17.78 -1.92
CA GLY A 195 7.38 -17.92 -2.93
C GLY A 195 6.07 -18.46 -2.37
N GLU A 196 6.10 -19.49 -1.51
CA GLU A 196 4.89 -20.03 -0.88
C GLU A 196 4.23 -19.02 0.07
N VAL A 197 5.03 -18.25 0.82
CA VAL A 197 4.51 -17.17 1.66
C VAL A 197 3.90 -16.06 0.79
N ALA A 198 4.55 -15.71 -0.33
CA ALA A 198 4.02 -14.75 -1.31
C ALA A 198 2.66 -15.17 -1.87
N GLU A 199 2.51 -16.43 -2.29
CA GLU A 199 1.26 -16.96 -2.84
C GLU A 199 0.12 -16.93 -1.79
N ARG A 200 0.41 -17.30 -0.55
CA ARG A 200 -0.56 -17.22 0.55
C ARG A 200 -1.02 -15.79 0.81
N LEU A 201 -0.08 -14.84 0.87
CA LEU A 201 -0.40 -13.42 1.02
C LEU A 201 -1.17 -12.86 -0.19
N TYR A 202 -0.87 -13.33 -1.40
CA TYR A 202 -1.57 -12.93 -2.62
C TYR A 202 -3.03 -13.38 -2.63
N ALA A 203 -3.33 -14.53 -2.03
CA ALA A 203 -4.69 -15.05 -1.92
C ALA A 203 -5.60 -14.22 -0.99
N VAL A 204 -5.02 -13.40 -0.10
CA VAL A 204 -5.79 -12.57 0.85
C VAL A 204 -6.46 -11.42 0.11
N ARG A 205 -7.78 -11.29 0.25
CA ARG A 205 -8.52 -10.16 -0.32
C ARG A 205 -8.66 -9.06 0.72
N GLN A 206 -8.74 -7.81 0.26
CA GLN A 206 -8.96 -6.67 1.15
C GLN A 206 -10.19 -6.84 2.06
N ARG A 207 -11.27 -7.46 1.55
CA ARG A 207 -12.50 -7.74 2.32
C ARG A 207 -12.29 -8.71 3.50
N ASP A 208 -11.25 -9.54 3.44
CA ASP A 208 -10.98 -10.57 4.45
C ASP A 208 -10.30 -9.94 5.68
N VAL A 209 -9.65 -8.79 5.50
CA VAL A 209 -8.94 -8.03 6.53
C VAL A 209 -9.69 -6.76 6.95
N PHE A 210 -10.25 -6.02 6.00
CA PHE A 210 -10.89 -4.70 6.21
C PHE A 210 -12.39 -4.80 6.37
N ALA A 211 -12.82 -5.50 7.42
CA ALA A 211 -14.22 -5.47 7.83
C ALA A 211 -14.49 -4.22 8.67
N LEU A 212 -14.97 -3.16 8.02
CA LEU A 212 -15.39 -1.93 8.69
C LEU A 212 -16.42 -2.24 9.79
N ASP A 213 -16.18 -1.74 10.99
CA ASP A 213 -17.20 -1.73 12.02
C ASP A 213 -18.25 -0.67 11.66
N ARG A 214 -19.38 -1.10 11.07
CA ARG A 214 -20.50 -0.22 10.73
C ARG A 214 -21.04 0.56 11.95
N THR A 215 -20.80 0.07 13.16
CA THR A 215 -21.17 0.79 14.39
C THR A 215 -20.18 1.88 14.77
N ALA A 216 -18.96 1.89 14.22
CA ALA A 216 -17.96 2.93 14.47
C ALA A 216 -18.41 4.31 13.95
N LEU A 217 -19.13 4.36 12.82
CA LEU A 217 -19.72 5.60 12.29
C LEU A 217 -20.80 6.17 13.22
N ILE A 218 -21.56 5.31 13.88
CA ILE A 218 -22.60 5.69 14.84
C ILE A 218 -21.95 6.12 16.18
N LYS A 219 -20.91 5.39 16.61
CA LYS A 219 -20.17 5.68 17.85
C LYS A 219 -19.30 6.94 17.74
N GLY A 220 -18.94 7.37 16.53
CA GLY A 220 -18.12 8.56 16.29
C GLY A 220 -16.81 8.49 17.08
N VAL A 221 -16.56 9.51 17.91
CA VAL A 221 -15.36 9.59 18.78
C VAL A 221 -15.28 8.49 19.85
N TRP A 222 -16.37 7.78 20.14
CA TRP A 222 -16.42 6.67 21.08
C TRP A 222 -16.08 5.31 20.43
N ALA A 223 -15.84 5.28 19.12
CA ALA A 223 -15.40 4.07 18.43
C ALA A 223 -13.99 3.68 18.88
N ARG A 224 -13.83 2.44 19.36
CA ARG A 224 -12.53 1.93 19.84
C ARG A 224 -11.57 1.55 18.69
N ALA A 225 -12.11 1.35 17.48
CA ALA A 225 -11.37 1.00 16.26
C ALA A 225 -12.27 1.18 15.01
N LEU A 226 -11.64 1.27 13.84
CA LEU A 226 -12.34 1.33 12.54
C LEU A 226 -12.67 -0.07 11.97
N LEU A 227 -11.87 -1.09 12.30
CA LEU A 227 -12.01 -2.44 11.79
C LEU A 227 -12.36 -3.44 12.89
N ARG A 228 -13.09 -4.48 12.50
CA ARG A 228 -13.34 -5.64 13.36
C ARG A 228 -12.11 -6.56 13.37
N PRO A 229 -11.66 -7.04 14.55
CA PRO A 229 -10.47 -7.89 14.64
C PRO A 229 -10.70 -9.33 14.16
N GLU A 230 -11.93 -9.85 14.19
CA GLU A 230 -12.21 -11.28 13.93
C GLU A 230 -11.90 -11.72 12.49
N PRO A 231 -12.24 -10.96 11.43
CA PRO A 231 -11.90 -11.32 10.05
C PRO A 231 -10.38 -11.35 9.82
N PHE A 232 -9.66 -10.37 10.36
CA PHE A 232 -8.21 -10.34 10.29
C PHE A 232 -7.58 -11.53 11.03
N ARG A 233 -8.03 -11.84 12.25
CA ARG A 233 -7.54 -13.00 13.01
C ARG A 233 -7.82 -14.33 12.31
N ARG A 234 -8.99 -14.49 11.66
CA ARG A 234 -9.29 -15.67 10.82
C ARG A 234 -8.37 -15.75 9.61
N THR A 235 -8.08 -14.62 8.98
CA THR A 235 -7.14 -14.54 7.86
C THR A 235 -5.73 -14.94 8.31
N LEU A 236 -5.25 -14.44 9.45
CA LEU A 236 -3.98 -14.87 10.04
C LEU A 236 -3.96 -16.38 10.27
N ALA A 237 -4.99 -16.93 10.93
CA ALA A 237 -5.07 -18.38 11.16
C ALA A 237 -5.01 -19.21 9.86
N ALA A 238 -5.63 -18.73 8.79
CA ALA A 238 -5.61 -19.41 7.48
C ALA A 238 -4.27 -19.28 6.74
N LEU A 239 -3.53 -18.19 6.96
CA LEU A 239 -2.21 -17.98 6.37
C LEU A 239 -1.15 -18.89 7.01
N LEU A 240 -1.28 -19.16 8.31
CA LEU A 240 -0.27 -19.85 9.09
C LEU A 240 -0.30 -21.37 8.86
N PRO A 241 0.85 -21.99 8.57
CA PRO A 241 0.94 -23.44 8.43
C PRO A 241 1.02 -24.16 9.79
N VAL A 242 1.18 -23.43 10.89
CA VAL A 242 1.41 -23.97 12.24
C VAL A 242 0.64 -23.17 13.30
N ALA A 243 0.38 -23.79 14.46
CA ALA A 243 -0.43 -23.20 15.52
C ALA A 243 0.37 -22.74 16.75
N ARG A 244 1.59 -23.25 16.96
CA ARG A 244 2.41 -22.99 18.15
C ARG A 244 3.83 -22.58 17.76
N PHE A 245 4.52 -21.85 18.64
CA PHE A 245 5.93 -21.52 18.47
C PHE A 245 6.82 -22.78 18.39
N SER A 246 6.47 -23.83 19.16
CA SER A 246 7.18 -25.12 19.16
C SER A 246 7.15 -25.87 17.83
N ASP A 247 6.21 -25.53 16.94
CA ASP A 247 6.05 -26.19 15.64
C ASP A 247 6.91 -25.52 14.55
N LEU A 248 7.61 -24.43 14.87
CA LEU A 248 8.49 -23.71 13.95
C LEU A 248 9.84 -24.41 13.81
N ARG A 249 10.38 -24.46 12.59
CA ARG A 249 11.71 -25.01 12.29
C ARG A 249 12.84 -24.06 12.68
N VAL A 250 12.57 -22.76 12.59
CA VAL A 250 13.51 -21.69 12.98
C VAL A 250 12.90 -20.92 14.15
N PRO A 251 13.65 -20.67 15.24
CA PRO A 251 13.15 -19.89 16.36
C PRO A 251 12.67 -18.49 15.94
N LEU A 252 11.48 -18.11 16.40
CA LEU A 252 10.87 -16.81 16.14
C LEU A 252 10.61 -16.07 17.45
N THR A 253 10.98 -14.80 17.48
CA THR A 253 10.58 -13.83 18.51
C THR A 253 9.63 -12.81 17.90
N ILE A 254 8.42 -12.67 18.45
CA ILE A 254 7.44 -11.66 18.02
C ILE A 254 7.41 -10.53 19.04
N THR A 255 7.36 -9.27 18.59
CA THR A 255 7.27 -8.13 19.51
C THR A 255 5.91 -7.44 19.51
N ALA A 256 5.49 -6.91 20.65
CA ALA A 256 4.29 -6.07 20.76
C ALA A 256 4.56 -4.91 21.74
N THR A 257 3.68 -3.92 21.74
CA THR A 257 3.77 -2.79 22.67
C THR A 257 2.76 -2.97 23.80
N ASP A 258 3.22 -2.88 25.05
CA ASP A 258 2.33 -2.71 26.19
C ASP A 258 1.82 -1.26 26.20
N LEU A 259 0.51 -1.05 26.04
CA LEU A 259 -0.07 0.29 25.99
C LEU A 259 -0.13 0.99 27.35
N ASP A 260 -0.06 0.26 28.45
CA ASP A 260 -0.19 0.83 29.78
C ASP A 260 1.19 1.24 30.33
N THR A 261 2.27 0.57 29.89
CA THR A 261 3.66 0.87 30.34
C THR A 261 4.57 1.43 29.24
N GLY A 262 4.21 1.27 27.96
CA GLY A 262 5.07 1.58 26.82
C GLY A 262 6.20 0.57 26.59
N ALA A 263 6.26 -0.52 27.37
CA ALA A 263 7.32 -1.52 27.27
C ALA A 263 7.24 -2.35 25.97
N LEU A 264 8.41 -2.77 25.49
CA LEU A 264 8.51 -3.75 24.40
C LEU A 264 8.30 -5.15 24.97
N LEU A 265 7.19 -5.77 24.60
CA LEU A 265 6.90 -7.16 24.91
C LEU A 265 7.52 -8.06 23.84
N THR A 266 7.99 -9.23 24.26
CA THR A 266 8.56 -10.26 23.38
C THR A 266 7.88 -11.59 23.65
N PHE A 267 7.47 -12.30 22.60
CA PHE A 267 6.78 -13.59 22.66
C PHE A 267 7.53 -14.65 21.85
N GLY A 268 7.41 -15.91 22.28
CA GLY A 268 8.09 -17.04 21.65
C GLY A 268 9.54 -17.16 22.12
N ALA A 269 10.48 -17.41 21.19
CA ALA A 269 11.86 -17.66 21.56
C ALA A 269 12.48 -16.46 22.29
N GLY A 270 12.99 -16.67 23.51
CA GLY A 270 13.55 -15.60 24.35
C GLY A 270 12.53 -14.58 24.86
N GLY A 271 11.24 -14.94 24.82
CA GLY A 271 10.13 -14.14 25.31
C GLY A 271 9.12 -14.98 26.10
N GLU A 272 7.94 -14.42 26.29
CA GLU A 272 6.84 -15.09 26.99
C GLU A 272 6.12 -16.09 26.08
N GLU A 273 5.75 -17.24 26.63
CA GLU A 273 5.01 -18.27 25.92
C GLU A 273 3.52 -17.94 25.90
N VAL A 274 2.98 -17.77 24.69
CA VAL A 274 1.57 -17.50 24.41
C VAL A 274 1.17 -18.21 23.11
N PRO A 275 -0.13 -18.41 22.84
CA PRO A 275 -0.55 -18.93 21.54
C PRO A 275 -0.02 -18.07 20.39
N LEU A 276 0.52 -18.71 19.35
CA LEU A 276 1.16 -18.01 18.22
C LEU A 276 0.20 -17.02 17.55
N LEU A 277 -1.06 -17.41 17.36
CA LEU A 277 -2.08 -16.55 16.78
C LEU A 277 -2.37 -15.33 17.67
N ASP A 278 -2.24 -15.44 18.99
CA ASP A 278 -2.47 -14.34 19.92
C ASP A 278 -1.29 -13.36 19.90
N ALA A 279 -0.05 -13.85 19.85
CA ALA A 279 1.12 -13.02 19.61
C ALA A 279 1.03 -12.26 18.28
N LEU A 280 0.59 -12.93 17.21
CA LEU A 280 0.39 -12.30 15.90
C LEU A 280 -0.79 -11.31 15.88
N SER A 281 -1.85 -11.59 16.64
CA SER A 281 -2.95 -10.64 16.80
C SER A 281 -2.51 -9.39 17.58
N ALA A 282 -1.71 -9.56 18.63
CA ALA A 282 -1.15 -8.48 19.42
C ALA A 282 -0.19 -7.61 18.60
N THR A 283 0.78 -8.22 17.90
CA THR A 283 1.79 -7.48 17.12
C THR A 283 1.22 -6.71 15.93
N CYS A 284 0.03 -7.08 15.43
CA CYS A 284 -0.66 -6.41 14.33
C CYS A 284 -1.84 -5.51 14.78
N ALA A 285 -2.05 -5.33 16.09
CA ALA A 285 -3.12 -4.51 16.64
C ALA A 285 -2.79 -3.01 16.56
N LEU A 286 -2.69 -2.48 15.34
CA LEU A 286 -2.33 -1.09 15.10
C LEU A 286 -3.48 -0.17 15.56
N PRO A 287 -3.25 0.79 16.49
CA PRO A 287 -4.27 1.71 16.94
C PRO A 287 -4.90 2.46 15.77
N LEU A 288 -6.15 2.90 15.97
CA LEU A 288 -7.08 3.40 14.94
C LEU A 288 -7.71 2.29 14.08
N PHE A 289 -6.92 1.33 13.61
CA PHE A 289 -7.43 0.24 12.76
C PHE A 289 -8.02 -0.89 13.58
N PHE A 290 -7.30 -1.34 14.61
CA PHE A 290 -7.71 -2.42 15.50
C PHE A 290 -7.76 -1.95 16.95
N PRO A 291 -8.66 -2.54 17.78
CA PRO A 291 -8.67 -2.26 19.21
C PRO A 291 -7.41 -2.87 19.86
N PRO A 292 -6.98 -2.36 21.03
CA PRO A 292 -5.95 -3.01 21.82
C PRO A 292 -6.28 -4.49 22.05
N PHE A 293 -5.31 -5.36 21.79
CA PHE A 293 -5.48 -6.80 21.95
C PHE A 293 -5.22 -7.18 23.42
N PRO A 294 -6.18 -7.77 24.14
CA PRO A 294 -5.97 -8.21 25.51
C PRO A 294 -5.12 -9.49 25.51
N LEU A 295 -3.95 -9.45 26.16
CA LEU A 295 -3.07 -10.62 26.28
C LEU A 295 -2.45 -10.66 27.68
N ASN A 296 -2.72 -11.75 28.42
CA ASN A 296 -2.27 -11.95 29.81
C ASN A 296 -2.56 -10.74 30.71
N ARG A 297 -3.80 -10.24 30.65
CA ARG A 297 -4.31 -9.08 31.42
C ARG A 297 -3.66 -7.73 31.06
N ARG A 298 -2.78 -7.67 30.05
CA ARG A 298 -2.23 -6.42 29.51
C ARG A 298 -3.02 -5.95 28.29
N ARG A 299 -3.05 -4.64 28.06
CA ARG A 299 -3.52 -4.06 26.79
C ARG A 299 -2.34 -3.96 25.83
N THR A 300 -2.33 -4.83 24.83
CA THR A 300 -1.25 -4.85 23.83
C THR A 300 -1.67 -4.14 22.54
N ALA A 301 -0.70 -3.57 21.85
CA ALA A 301 -0.86 -2.98 20.53
C ALA A 301 0.31 -3.36 19.62
N ASP A 302 0.22 -2.95 18.37
CA ASP A 302 1.25 -3.18 17.35
C ASP A 302 2.65 -2.84 17.89
N GLY A 303 3.58 -3.78 17.73
CA GLY A 303 4.95 -3.64 18.24
C GLY A 303 5.70 -2.48 17.60
N GLY A 304 5.26 -2.03 16.42
CA GLY A 304 5.85 -0.94 15.67
C GLY A 304 5.80 0.40 16.40
N LEU A 305 4.82 0.60 17.28
CA LEU A 305 4.75 1.80 18.13
C LEU A 305 6.01 1.98 18.99
N ARG A 306 6.65 0.88 19.40
CA ARG A 306 7.89 0.86 20.20
C ARG A 306 9.12 0.48 19.38
N SER A 307 9.00 -0.49 18.48
CA SER A 307 10.12 -1.09 17.75
C SER A 307 9.70 -1.68 16.40
N VAL A 308 9.70 -0.85 15.35
CA VAL A 308 9.41 -1.26 13.96
C VAL A 308 10.41 -2.31 13.47
N VAL A 309 11.70 -2.02 13.65
CA VAL A 309 12.79 -2.96 13.42
C VAL A 309 13.28 -3.39 14.80
N PRO A 310 12.96 -4.62 15.26
CA PRO A 310 13.10 -5.04 16.65
C PRO A 310 14.55 -5.37 17.05
N LEU A 311 15.48 -4.43 16.83
CA LEU A 311 16.90 -4.57 17.16
C LEU A 311 17.12 -4.80 18.65
N GLU A 312 16.33 -4.17 19.52
CA GLU A 312 16.41 -4.39 20.98
C GLU A 312 16.09 -5.85 21.36
N ALA A 313 15.15 -6.49 20.67
CA ALA A 313 14.84 -7.90 20.89
C ALA A 313 15.90 -8.81 20.24
N ALA A 314 16.37 -8.47 19.04
CA ALA A 314 17.44 -9.21 18.36
C ALA A 314 18.75 -9.20 19.15
N ALA A 315 19.04 -8.09 19.83
CA ALA A 315 20.18 -7.87 20.71
C ALA A 315 20.31 -8.87 21.87
N ARG A 316 19.25 -9.60 22.20
CA ARG A 316 19.23 -10.60 23.29
C ARG A 316 19.82 -11.95 22.86
N PHE A 317 20.09 -12.12 21.57
CA PHE A 317 20.59 -13.38 21.03
C PHE A 317 22.01 -13.21 20.49
N PRO A 318 22.89 -14.20 20.70
CA PRO A 318 24.18 -14.21 20.03
C PRO A 318 23.96 -14.37 18.52
N ALA A 319 24.68 -13.58 17.73
CA ALA A 319 24.64 -13.63 16.28
C ALA A 319 26.00 -13.23 15.69
N GLU A 320 26.39 -13.86 14.59
CA GLU A 320 27.56 -13.45 13.80
C GLU A 320 27.24 -12.28 12.87
N LEU A 321 25.96 -12.14 12.51
CA LEU A 321 25.43 -11.10 11.64
C LEU A 321 23.95 -10.89 11.98
N VAL A 322 23.52 -9.64 12.01
CA VAL A 322 22.09 -9.28 12.07
C VAL A 322 21.71 -8.61 10.76
N ALA A 323 20.82 -9.24 9.99
CA ALA A 323 20.22 -8.62 8.80
C ALA A 323 18.89 -7.96 9.17
N ALA A 324 18.84 -6.63 9.09
CA ALA A 324 17.67 -5.85 9.43
C ALA A 324 16.99 -5.33 8.17
N VAL A 325 15.77 -5.80 7.90
CA VAL A 325 14.97 -5.34 6.76
C VAL A 325 14.02 -4.24 7.22
N ASP A 326 14.33 -3.00 6.84
CA ASP A 326 13.55 -1.82 7.18
C ASP A 326 12.65 -1.41 6.02
N VAL A 327 11.37 -1.79 6.12
CA VAL A 327 10.34 -1.42 5.13
C VAL A 327 9.70 -0.04 5.41
N GLY A 328 10.25 0.74 6.35
CA GLY A 328 10.03 2.17 6.53
C GLY A 328 8.60 2.67 6.75
N ALA A 329 8.47 3.88 7.30
CA ALA A 329 7.19 4.60 7.34
C ALA A 329 6.73 5.08 5.95
N GLY A 330 7.61 5.07 4.94
CA GLY A 330 7.33 5.56 3.59
C GLY A 330 7.70 7.02 3.34
N PHE A 331 8.59 7.60 4.15
CA PHE A 331 9.13 8.96 3.91
C PHE A 331 10.11 9.04 2.74
N ASP A 332 10.51 7.90 2.17
CA ASP A 332 11.38 7.83 1.00
C ASP A 332 10.66 8.24 -0.31
N SER A 333 9.35 8.49 -0.24
CA SER A 333 8.53 9.01 -1.35
C SER A 333 8.01 10.40 -1.01
N PRO A 334 7.87 11.31 -2.00
CA PRO A 334 7.30 12.63 -1.78
C PRO A 334 5.93 12.51 -1.11
N SER A 335 5.64 13.41 -0.16
CA SER A 335 4.33 13.46 0.48
C SER A 335 3.26 13.65 -0.59
N GLU A 336 2.30 12.73 -0.68
CA GLU A 336 1.11 13.01 -1.47
C GLU A 336 0.37 14.20 -0.83
N PRO A 337 -0.05 15.21 -1.62
CA PRO A 337 -0.88 16.28 -1.09
C PRO A 337 -2.14 15.64 -0.47
N PRO A 338 -2.63 16.14 0.68
CA PRO A 338 -3.67 15.47 1.45
C PRO A 338 -4.90 15.20 0.57
N GLY A 339 -5.17 13.92 0.31
CA GLY A 339 -6.41 13.50 -0.33
C GLY A 339 -7.60 13.90 0.53
N ARG A 340 -8.58 14.61 -0.06
CA ARG A 340 -9.78 15.17 0.59
C ARG A 340 -10.71 14.14 1.27
N ARG A 341 -10.39 12.83 1.28
CA ARG A 341 -11.28 11.74 1.74
C ARG A 341 -11.03 11.22 3.16
N THR A 342 -9.83 11.40 3.71
CA THR A 342 -9.55 10.96 5.10
C THR A 342 -9.75 12.13 6.05
N PRO A 343 -10.61 12.03 7.09
CA PRO A 343 -10.80 13.08 8.09
C PRO A 343 -9.47 13.60 8.66
N ALA A 344 -9.37 14.92 8.87
CA ALA A 344 -8.12 15.57 9.25
C ALA A 344 -7.51 14.99 10.55
N LEU A 345 -8.34 14.68 11.55
CA LEU A 345 -7.91 14.05 12.79
C LEU A 345 -7.35 12.64 12.58
N LEU A 346 -7.96 11.86 11.68
CA LEU A 346 -7.46 10.52 11.34
C LEU A 346 -6.12 10.59 10.61
N ARG A 347 -5.95 11.58 9.71
CA ARG A 347 -4.67 11.83 9.04
C ARG A 347 -3.60 12.25 10.03
N LEU A 348 -3.90 13.21 10.89
CA LEU A 348 -2.95 13.72 11.90
C LEU A 348 -2.49 12.59 12.83
N HIS A 349 -3.41 11.72 13.25
CA HIS A 349 -3.07 10.55 14.05
C HIS A 349 -2.11 9.60 13.32
N GLY A 350 -2.44 9.24 12.08
CA GLY A 350 -1.57 8.38 11.25
C GLY A 350 -0.20 9.02 11.00
N ASP A 351 -0.13 10.31 10.71
CA ASP A 351 1.12 11.05 10.50
C ASP A 351 1.99 11.08 11.77
N ALA A 352 1.38 11.31 12.94
CA ALA A 352 2.08 11.27 14.22
C ALA A 352 2.62 9.86 14.53
N GLN A 353 1.82 8.82 14.30
CA GLN A 353 2.26 7.43 14.45
C GLN A 353 3.42 7.10 13.53
N TRP A 354 3.35 7.47 12.25
CA TRP A 354 4.42 7.22 11.27
C TRP A 354 5.70 7.97 11.60
N ALA A 355 5.61 9.22 12.08
CA ALA A 355 6.75 9.98 12.54
C ALA A 355 7.42 9.30 13.74
N LEU A 356 6.64 8.91 14.76
CA LEU A 356 7.12 8.19 15.93
C LEU A 356 7.85 6.90 15.54
N MET A 357 7.23 6.09 14.67
CA MET A 357 7.77 4.83 14.20
C MET A 357 9.11 5.01 13.46
N ALA A 358 9.22 6.01 12.58
CA ALA A 358 10.47 6.32 11.90
C ALA A 358 11.56 6.82 12.86
N SER A 359 11.20 7.67 13.82
CA SER A 359 12.12 8.14 14.86
C SER A 359 12.65 6.99 15.71
N ASN A 360 11.79 6.05 16.10
CA ASN A 360 12.18 4.86 16.85
C ASN A 360 13.14 3.96 16.05
N THR A 361 12.89 3.77 14.75
CA THR A 361 13.81 3.01 13.88
C THR A 361 15.18 3.67 13.77
N ALA A 362 15.21 4.99 13.56
CA ALA A 362 16.46 5.75 13.46
C ALA A 362 17.26 5.67 14.77
N LEU A 363 16.59 5.84 15.92
CA LEU A 363 17.20 5.71 17.23
C LEU A 363 17.72 4.29 17.49
N ALA A 364 16.92 3.26 17.20
CA ALA A 364 17.33 1.87 17.40
C ALA A 364 18.58 1.51 16.59
N ARG A 365 18.66 1.99 15.35
CA ARG A 365 19.85 1.82 14.49
C ARG A 365 21.07 2.53 15.07
N ALA A 366 20.93 3.80 15.45
CA ALA A 366 22.02 4.58 16.03
C ALA A 366 22.54 3.94 17.33
N LEU A 367 21.63 3.47 18.20
CA LEU A 367 21.99 2.76 19.43
C LEU A 367 22.72 1.44 19.14
N TRP A 368 22.30 0.69 18.11
CA TRP A 368 22.99 -0.53 17.70
C TRP A 368 24.42 -0.25 17.26
N GLU A 369 24.61 0.72 16.37
CA GLU A 369 25.92 1.12 15.83
C GLU A 369 26.84 1.69 16.93
N ALA A 370 26.28 2.38 17.93
CA ALA A 370 27.03 2.94 19.05
C ALA A 370 27.37 1.95 20.18
N THR A 371 26.71 0.78 20.24
CA THR A 371 26.91 -0.19 21.33
C THR A 371 28.06 -1.15 21.00
N PRO A 372 29.17 -1.16 21.77
CA PRO A 372 30.27 -2.08 21.54
C PRO A 372 29.84 -3.55 21.72
N GLY A 373 30.48 -4.45 20.96
CA GLY A 373 30.21 -5.90 21.05
C GLY A 373 28.91 -6.35 20.38
N ARG A 374 28.17 -5.47 19.72
CA ARG A 374 27.05 -5.86 18.86
C ARG A 374 27.55 -6.58 17.61
N ALA A 375 26.76 -7.55 17.16
CA ALA A 375 27.00 -8.21 15.89
C ALA A 375 26.97 -7.18 14.74
N PRO A 376 27.76 -7.39 13.67
CA PRO A 376 27.66 -6.60 12.45
C PRO A 376 26.20 -6.48 11.98
N LEU A 377 25.80 -5.27 11.60
CA LEU A 377 24.45 -4.98 11.14
C LEU A 377 24.42 -4.81 9.62
N LEU A 378 23.72 -5.70 8.92
CA LEU A 378 23.39 -5.54 7.52
C LEU A 378 22.04 -4.83 7.41
N TRP A 379 22.05 -3.53 7.13
CA TRP A 379 20.84 -2.73 6.99
C TRP A 379 20.29 -2.79 5.57
N ILE A 380 19.16 -3.47 5.39
CA ILE A 380 18.47 -3.63 4.11
C ILE A 380 17.28 -2.67 4.11
N ARG A 381 17.31 -1.65 3.25
CA ARG A 381 16.25 -0.65 3.15
C ARG A 381 15.60 -0.65 1.75
N PRO A 382 14.55 -1.45 1.53
CA PRO A 382 13.75 -1.41 0.31
C PRO A 382 13.06 -0.05 0.15
N ARG A 383 12.87 0.40 -1.09
CA ARG A 383 12.08 1.60 -1.36
C ARG A 383 10.60 1.32 -1.07
N VAL A 384 9.96 2.22 -0.32
CA VAL A 384 8.56 2.09 0.06
C VAL A 384 7.79 3.41 -0.12
N ARG A 385 6.52 3.33 -0.54
CA ARG A 385 5.63 4.49 -0.72
C ARG A 385 4.83 4.85 0.54
N ARG A 386 4.36 6.09 0.67
CA ARG A 386 3.59 6.57 1.84
C ARG A 386 2.11 6.20 1.73
N GLY A 387 1.42 5.96 2.85
CA GLY A 387 -0.05 5.96 2.94
C GLY A 387 -0.79 4.69 2.53
N GLU A 388 -0.11 3.65 2.06
CA GLU A 388 -0.78 2.49 1.44
C GLU A 388 -0.43 1.20 2.18
N THR A 389 -1.43 0.60 2.82
CA THR A 389 -1.22 -0.57 3.68
C THR A 389 -1.67 -1.88 3.02
N PHE A 390 -2.58 -1.88 2.03
CA PHE A 390 -3.10 -3.11 1.42
C PHE A 390 -3.56 -2.94 -0.04
N ALA A 391 -2.76 -3.43 -0.98
CA ALA A 391 -3.24 -3.93 -2.27
C ALA A 391 -2.35 -5.10 -2.72
N THR A 392 -2.97 -6.24 -3.04
CA THR A 392 -2.27 -7.50 -3.30
C THR A 392 -1.72 -7.63 -4.73
N GLU A 393 -2.15 -6.76 -5.66
CA GLU A 393 -1.68 -6.70 -7.08
C GLU A 393 -0.19 -6.33 -7.23
N GLN A 394 0.50 -6.15 -6.11
CA GLN A 394 1.76 -5.44 -5.96
C GLN A 394 2.84 -6.17 -5.20
N LEU A 395 2.43 -7.29 -4.63
CA LEU A 395 3.28 -8.14 -3.83
C LEU A 395 4.58 -8.45 -4.58
N ARG A 396 4.49 -8.70 -5.90
CA ARG A 396 5.63 -8.98 -6.77
C ARG A 396 6.65 -7.82 -6.85
N TRP A 397 6.19 -6.57 -6.91
CA TRP A 397 7.09 -5.41 -6.95
C TRP A 397 7.85 -5.27 -5.64
N TYR A 398 7.16 -5.37 -4.50
CA TYR A 398 7.81 -5.28 -3.19
C TYR A 398 8.79 -6.43 -2.96
N VAL A 399 8.46 -7.66 -3.39
CA VAL A 399 9.41 -8.78 -3.38
C VAL A 399 10.67 -8.43 -4.17
N ALA A 400 10.54 -7.99 -5.43
CA ALA A 400 11.68 -7.63 -6.25
C ALA A 400 12.50 -6.45 -5.66
N GLU A 401 11.83 -5.47 -5.06
CA GLU A 401 12.49 -4.33 -4.41
C GLU A 401 13.24 -4.75 -3.13
N GLY A 402 12.70 -5.71 -2.39
CA GLY A 402 13.38 -6.34 -1.25
C GLY A 402 14.66 -7.07 -1.66
N GLU A 403 14.59 -7.87 -2.73
CA GLU A 403 15.74 -8.57 -3.31
C GLU A 403 16.81 -7.58 -3.78
N ARG A 404 16.41 -6.54 -4.51
CA ARG A 404 17.30 -5.45 -4.96
C ARG A 404 18.03 -4.80 -3.79
N ALA A 405 17.31 -4.42 -2.74
CA ALA A 405 17.89 -3.75 -1.58
C ALA A 405 18.86 -4.66 -0.81
N ALA A 406 18.53 -5.94 -0.68
CA ALA A 406 19.41 -6.91 -0.03
C ALA A 406 20.70 -7.12 -0.82
N ASN A 407 20.63 -7.26 -2.15
CA ASN A 407 21.80 -7.41 -3.00
C ASN A 407 22.76 -6.20 -2.91
N ILE A 408 22.21 -4.98 -2.82
CA ILE A 408 23.02 -3.77 -2.60
C ILE A 408 23.71 -3.79 -1.25
N ALA A 409 22.97 -4.16 -0.19
CA ALA A 409 23.53 -4.23 1.16
C ALA A 409 24.63 -5.31 1.26
N LEU A 410 24.44 -6.46 0.61
CA LEU A 410 25.42 -7.54 0.52
C LEU A 410 26.68 -7.12 -0.23
N ALA A 411 26.53 -6.42 -1.36
CA ALA A 411 27.67 -5.91 -2.12
C ALA A 411 28.51 -4.91 -1.30
N ALA A 412 27.86 -4.06 -0.50
CA ALA A 412 28.56 -3.11 0.37
C ALA A 412 29.33 -3.77 1.53
N ARG A 413 29.08 -5.05 1.82
CA ARG A 413 29.78 -5.81 2.88
C ARG A 413 31.11 -6.41 2.44
N ASN A 414 31.32 -6.59 1.13
CA ASN A 414 32.54 -7.17 0.54
C ASN A 414 33.34 -6.08 -0.21
N PRO A 415 34.03 -5.15 0.48
CA PRO A 415 34.97 -4.24 -0.17
C PRO A 415 36.25 -4.95 -0.66
#